data_AF-A0A917LUV0-F1
#
_entry.id   AF-A0A917LUV0-F1
#
_cell.length_a   1.000
_cell.length_b   1.000
_cell.length_c   1.000
_cell.angle_alpha   90.00
_cell.angle_beta   90.00
_cell.angle_gamma   90.00
#
_symmetry.space_group_name_H-M   'P 1'
#
loop_
_entity.id
_entity.type
_entity.pdbx_description
1 polymer ?
#
loop_
_entity_poly.entity_id
_entity_poly.type
_entity_poly.pdbx_seq_one_letter_code
_entity_poly.pdbx_strand_id
1 'polypeptide(L)'
;MLRFALFCFVLKIASQSVSLIPEISNTAFQHKNLVIGFIHLTMLGVISGFLFSYILQSNLVTQNRNLNIGMAIFVIGFILTELIIISQGFMFYFGIGLLPNYYLLLFISSILLPLGIVSLIFNIYRTRLL
;
A
#
# COMPACT_ATOMS: atom_id res chain seq x y z
N MET A 1 1.98 4.88 -12.44
CA MET A 1 2.58 4.11 -11.33
C MET A 1 3.88 4.71 -10.82
N LEU A 2 4.85 5.08 -11.66
CA LEU A 2 6.10 5.70 -11.18
C LEU A 2 5.90 6.90 -10.23
N ARG A 3 5.04 7.86 -10.61
CA ARG A 3 4.74 9.03 -9.75
C ARG A 3 4.20 8.63 -8.38
N PHE A 4 3.37 7.59 -8.33
CA PHE A 4 2.82 7.05 -7.09
C PHE A 4 3.92 6.41 -6.23
N ALA A 5 4.79 5.58 -6.83
CA ALA A 5 5.91 4.97 -6.13
C ALA A 5 6.88 6.00 -5.56
N LEU A 6 7.19 7.06 -6.33
CA LEU A 6 8.01 8.19 -5.88
C LEU A 6 7.36 8.96 -4.73
N PHE A 7 6.05 9.18 -4.78
CA PHE A 7 5.31 9.80 -3.68
C PHE A 7 5.40 8.95 -2.40
N CYS A 8 5.16 7.64 -2.50
CA CYS A 8 5.34 6.72 -1.37
C CYS A 8 6.79 6.70 -0.86
N PHE A 9 7.77 6.87 -1.75
CA PHE A 9 9.18 6.91 -1.37
C PHE A 9 9.53 8.17 -0.57
N VAL A 10 8.98 9.32 -0.95
CA VAL A 10 9.13 10.56 -0.17
C VAL A 10 8.47 10.41 1.20
N LEU A 11 7.24 9.87 1.25
CA LEU A 11 6.57 9.60 2.53
C LEU A 11 7.37 8.63 3.40
N LYS A 12 7.93 7.57 2.82
CA LYS A 12 8.80 6.62 3.53
C LYS A 12 9.98 7.35 4.17
N ILE A 13 10.68 8.20 3.42
CA ILE A 13 11.84 8.94 3.95
C ILE A 13 11.40 9.83 5.12
N ALA A 14 10.30 10.56 4.96
CA ALA A 14 9.76 11.40 6.03
C ALA A 14 9.44 10.57 7.30
N SER A 15 8.74 9.44 7.15
CA SER A 15 8.45 8.53 8.26
C SER A 15 9.72 7.98 8.92
N GLN A 16 10.72 7.61 8.12
CA GLN A 16 12.01 7.11 8.64
C GLN A 16 12.72 8.20 9.44
N SER A 17 12.75 9.45 8.96
CA SER A 17 13.37 10.57 9.68
C SER A 17 12.70 10.83 11.03
N VAL A 18 11.36 10.75 11.09
CA VAL A 18 10.61 10.89 12.33
C VAL A 18 10.94 9.77 13.33
N SER A 19 11.13 8.53 12.85
CA SER A 19 11.48 7.39 13.71
C SER A 19 12.90 7.44 14.31
N LEU A 20 13.78 8.33 13.83
CA LEU A 20 15.12 8.50 14.40
C LEU A 20 15.10 9.26 15.74
N ILE A 21 13.98 9.90 16.09
CA ILE A 21 13.81 10.60 17.36
C ILE A 21 13.47 9.55 18.44
N PRO A 22 14.31 9.36 19.46
CA PRO A 22 14.17 8.25 20.43
C PRO A 22 12.86 8.30 21.24
N GLU A 23 12.33 9.49 21.50
CA GLU A 23 11.02 9.68 22.16
C GLU A 23 9.86 9.13 21.31
N ILE A 24 9.95 9.30 20.00
CA ILE A 24 8.95 8.81 19.04
C ILE A 24 9.17 7.33 18.75
N SER A 25 10.43 6.86 18.72
CA SER A 25 10.71 5.44 18.50
C SER A 25 10.15 4.59 19.64
N ASN A 26 10.28 5.00 20.90
CA ASN A 26 9.74 4.24 22.03
C ASN A 26 8.21 4.10 21.97
N THR A 27 7.51 5.16 21.59
CA THR A 27 6.04 5.12 21.42
C THR A 27 5.62 4.33 20.18
N ALA A 28 6.35 4.46 19.06
CA ALA A 28 6.10 3.69 17.85
C ALA A 28 6.38 2.18 18.01
N PHE A 29 7.42 1.80 18.77
CA PHE A 29 7.72 0.39 19.08
C PHE A 29 6.68 -0.23 20.01
N GLN A 30 6.09 0.54 20.92
CA GLN A 30 4.97 0.08 21.73
C GLN A 30 3.69 -0.09 20.89
N HIS A 31 3.54 0.67 19.81
CA HIS A 31 2.37 0.63 18.92
C HIS A 31 2.71 0.02 17.55
N LYS A 32 2.72 -1.32 17.50
CA LYS A 32 3.04 -2.15 16.32
C LYS A 32 2.40 -1.69 15.01
N ASN A 33 1.21 -1.09 15.06
CA ASN A 33 0.50 -0.62 13.87
C ASN A 33 1.24 0.48 13.09
N LEU A 34 1.98 1.37 13.77
CA LEU A 34 2.77 2.39 13.09
C LEU A 34 3.93 1.77 12.30
N VAL A 35 4.58 0.74 12.89
CA VAL A 35 5.62 -0.04 12.21
C VAL A 35 5.03 -0.80 11.02
N ILE A 36 3.84 -1.39 11.17
CA ILE A 36 3.15 -2.11 10.09
C ILE A 36 2.83 -1.16 8.92
N GLY A 37 2.34 0.05 9.18
CA GLY A 37 2.10 1.06 8.13
C GLY A 37 3.38 1.40 7.35
N PHE A 38 4.49 1.63 8.07
CA PHE A 38 5.78 1.84 7.42
C PHE A 38 6.21 0.67 6.51
N ILE A 39 6.00 -0.57 6.95
CA ILE A 39 6.31 -1.77 6.16
C ILE A 39 5.40 -1.85 4.92
N HIS A 40 4.11 -1.53 5.03
CA HIS A 40 3.22 -1.51 3.87
C HIS A 40 3.57 -0.40 2.89
N LEU A 41 3.84 0.81 3.37
CA LEU A 41 4.26 1.94 2.55
C LEU A 41 5.53 1.60 1.74
N THR A 42 6.48 0.90 2.35
CA THR A 42 7.71 0.44 1.67
C THR A 42 7.45 -0.69 0.68
N MET A 43 6.83 -1.78 1.13
CA MET A 43 6.65 -2.99 0.30
C MET A 43 5.60 -2.77 -0.80
N LEU A 44 4.40 -2.34 -0.43
CA LEU A 44 3.27 -2.18 -1.36
C LEU A 44 3.33 -0.84 -2.10
N GLY A 45 3.68 0.25 -1.41
CA GLY A 45 3.74 1.58 -2.02
C GLY A 45 4.93 1.74 -2.96
N VAL A 46 6.14 1.62 -2.41
CA VAL A 46 7.38 1.85 -3.17
C VAL A 46 7.71 0.65 -4.06
N ILE A 47 7.97 -0.52 -3.49
CA ILE A 47 8.51 -1.66 -4.25
C ILE A 47 7.51 -2.16 -5.30
N SER A 48 6.27 -2.47 -4.90
CA SER A 48 5.26 -2.90 -5.88
C SER A 48 4.93 -1.79 -6.87
N GLY A 49 4.87 -0.52 -6.45
CA GLY A 49 4.64 0.61 -7.35
C GLY A 49 5.71 0.74 -8.44
N PHE A 50 6.99 0.56 -8.10
CA PHE A 50 8.10 0.52 -9.06
C PHE A 50 8.00 -0.70 -9.99
N LEU A 51 7.74 -1.89 -9.45
CA LEU A 51 7.57 -3.12 -10.23
C LEU A 51 6.42 -3.00 -11.24
N PHE A 52 5.28 -2.47 -10.81
CA PHE A 52 4.14 -2.24 -11.71
C PHE A 52 4.47 -1.22 -12.79
N SER A 53 5.22 -0.16 -12.45
CA SER A 53 5.67 0.80 -13.46
C SER A 53 6.60 0.15 -14.48
N TYR A 54 7.50 -0.73 -14.06
CA TYR A 54 8.39 -1.48 -14.94
C TYR A 54 7.60 -2.42 -15.86
N ILE A 55 6.67 -3.20 -15.30
CA ILE A 55 5.82 -4.11 -16.09
C ILE A 55 5.03 -3.32 -17.14
N LEU A 56 4.43 -2.18 -16.78
CA LEU A 56 3.66 -1.34 -17.70
C LEU A 56 4.48 -0.76 -18.86
N GLN A 57 5.79 -0.56 -18.68
CA GLN A 57 6.69 -0.08 -19.73
C GLN A 57 7.29 -1.23 -20.56
N SER A 58 7.17 -2.46 -20.08
CA SER A 58 7.62 -3.66 -20.79
C SER A 58 6.56 -4.16 -21.77
N ASN A 59 6.99 -5.00 -22.72
CA ASN A 59 6.09 -5.68 -23.66
C ASN A 59 5.31 -6.85 -23.03
N LEU A 60 5.29 -6.99 -21.70
CA LEU A 60 4.61 -8.08 -20.99
C LEU A 60 3.10 -7.87 -20.86
N VAL A 61 2.61 -6.65 -21.07
CA VAL A 61 1.21 -6.29 -20.87
C VAL A 61 0.67 -5.46 -22.04
N THR A 62 -0.62 -5.64 -22.32
CA THR A 62 -1.36 -4.84 -23.28
C THR A 62 -2.07 -3.70 -22.57
N GLN A 63 -1.79 -2.47 -23.00
CA GLN A 63 -2.37 -1.25 -22.45
C GLN A 63 -3.86 -1.18 -22.78
N ASN A 64 -4.69 -1.72 -21.89
CA ASN A 64 -6.13 -1.83 -22.04
C ASN A 64 -6.84 -1.19 -20.85
N ARG A 65 -8.08 -0.76 -21.04
CA ARG A 65 -8.90 -0.13 -19.98
C ARG A 65 -9.01 -1.01 -18.72
N ASN A 66 -9.10 -2.33 -18.89
CA ASN A 66 -9.16 -3.29 -17.77
C ASN A 66 -7.89 -3.26 -16.90
N LEU A 67 -6.71 -3.13 -17.51
CA LEU A 67 -5.45 -3.04 -16.78
C LEU A 67 -5.42 -1.78 -15.91
N ASN A 68 -5.82 -0.64 -16.47
CA ASN A 68 -5.90 0.63 -15.73
C ASN A 68 -6.89 0.55 -14.56
N ILE A 69 -8.02 -0.14 -14.73
CA ILE A 69 -8.99 -0.36 -13.65
C ILE A 69 -8.38 -1.24 -12.56
N GLY A 70 -7.76 -2.37 -12.89
CA GLY A 70 -7.11 -3.24 -11.90
C GLY A 70 -6.02 -2.54 -11.10
N MET A 71 -5.22 -1.73 -11.80
CA MET A 71 -4.20 -0.87 -11.21
C MET A 71 -4.77 0.19 -10.27
N ALA A 72 -5.89 0.82 -10.63
CA ALA A 72 -6.59 1.76 -9.76
C ALA A 72 -7.17 1.08 -8.52
N ILE A 73 -7.77 -0.11 -8.67
CA ILE A 73 -8.29 -0.92 -7.56
C ILE A 73 -7.18 -1.24 -6.56
N PHE A 74 -5.99 -1.63 -7.04
CA PHE A 74 -4.83 -1.86 -6.16
C PHE A 74 -4.45 -0.62 -5.36
N VAL A 75 -4.33 0.54 -6.03
CA VAL A 75 -3.94 1.80 -5.36
C VAL A 75 -4.99 2.23 -4.34
N ILE A 76 -6.28 2.09 -4.65
CA ILE A 76 -7.36 2.40 -3.72
C ILE A 76 -7.31 1.46 -2.51
N GLY A 77 -7.15 0.15 -2.75
CA GLY A 77 -6.99 -0.84 -1.67
C GLY A 77 -5.83 -0.48 -0.75
N PHE A 78 -4.68 -0.15 -1.33
CA PHE A 78 -3.49 0.27 -0.59
C PHE A 78 -3.75 1.51 0.27
N ILE A 79 -4.31 2.58 -0.33
CA ILE A 79 -4.60 3.82 0.39
C ILE A 79 -5.58 3.56 1.55
N LEU A 80 -6.64 2.77 1.32
CA LEU A 80 -7.60 2.42 2.36
C LEU A 80 -6.93 1.64 3.51
N THR A 81 -6.14 0.61 3.19
CA THR A 81 -5.42 -0.16 4.20
C THR A 81 -4.46 0.72 5.01
N GLU A 82 -3.72 1.61 4.34
CA GLU A 82 -2.75 2.48 4.99
C GLU A 82 -3.43 3.49 5.92
N LEU A 83 -4.54 4.11 5.46
CA LEU A 83 -5.33 5.03 6.28
C LEU A 83 -5.89 4.35 7.53
N ILE A 84 -6.40 3.11 7.42
CA ILE A 84 -6.94 2.37 8.57
C ILE A 84 -5.83 2.05 9.58
N ILE A 85 -4.65 1.61 9.12
CA ILE A 85 -3.52 1.25 9.98
C ILE A 85 -2.97 2.49 10.70
N ILE A 86 -2.77 3.59 9.96
CA ILE A 86 -2.30 4.86 10.53
C ILE A 86 -3.32 5.38 11.54
N SER A 87 -4.62 5.39 11.21
CA SER A 87 -5.67 5.82 12.13
C SER A 87 -5.66 5.00 13.41
N GLN A 88 -5.49 3.68 13.32
CA GLN A 88 -5.37 2.81 14.49
C GLN A 88 -4.11 3.10 15.31
N GLY A 89 -2.98 3.40 14.64
CA GLY A 89 -1.76 3.85 15.31
C GLY A 89 -1.98 5.15 16.11
N PHE A 90 -2.67 6.13 15.53
CA PHE A 90 -3.03 7.37 16.21
C PHE A 90 -3.98 7.14 17.39
N MET A 91 -5.02 6.30 17.24
CA MET A 91 -5.94 6.01 18.35
C MET A 91 -5.25 5.35 19.54
N PHE A 92 -4.26 4.48 19.29
CA PHE A 92 -3.44 3.93 20.36
C PHE A 92 -2.53 4.97 21.01
N TYR A 93 -1.94 5.87 20.24
CA TYR A 93 -1.12 6.97 20.78
C TYR A 93 -1.92 7.86 21.74
N PHE A 94 -3.19 8.16 21.43
CA PHE A 94 -4.07 8.93 22.31
C PHE A 94 -4.76 8.10 23.41
N GLY A 95 -4.51 6.79 23.51
CA GLY A 95 -5.13 5.92 24.51
C GLY A 95 -6.63 5.66 24.32
N ILE A 96 -7.18 5.96 23.13
CA ILE A 96 -8.61 5.80 22.81
C ILE A 96 -8.98 4.31 22.65
N GLY A 97 -8.00 3.46 22.30
CA GLY A 97 -8.17 2.02 22.15
C GLY A 97 -8.33 1.56 20.70
N LEU A 98 -9.07 0.47 20.48
CA LEU A 98 -9.23 -0.16 19.18
C LEU A 98 -10.36 0.50 18.36
N LEU A 99 -10.10 0.74 17.08
CA LEU A 99 -11.09 1.29 16.15
C LEU A 99 -12.25 0.28 15.97
N PRO A 100 -13.52 0.72 16.02
CA PRO A 100 -14.66 -0.18 15.85
C PRO A 100 -14.60 -0.94 14.53
N ASN A 101 -14.73 -2.26 14.56
CA ASN A 101 -14.65 -3.14 13.38
C ASN A 101 -13.30 -3.09 12.62
N TYR A 102 -12.21 -2.66 13.26
CA TYR A 102 -10.87 -2.53 12.66
C TYR A 102 -10.48 -3.70 11.74
N TYR A 103 -10.59 -4.94 12.22
CA TYR A 103 -10.21 -6.13 11.46
C TYR A 103 -11.10 -6.35 10.22
N LEU A 104 -12.39 -6.06 10.31
CA LEU A 104 -13.32 -6.20 9.19
C LEU A 104 -13.06 -5.14 8.11
N LEU A 105 -12.87 -3.88 8.52
CA LEU A 105 -12.50 -2.79 7.62
C LEU A 105 -11.18 -3.09 6.90
N LEU A 106 -10.18 -3.59 7.63
CA LEU A 106 -8.91 -4.02 7.06
C LEU A 106 -9.10 -5.16 6.07
N PHE A 107 -9.87 -6.19 6.42
CA PHE A 107 -10.11 -7.34 5.56
C PHE A 107 -10.76 -6.91 4.23
N ILE A 108 -11.84 -6.13 4.29
CA ILE A 108 -12.54 -5.65 3.10
C ILE A 108 -11.61 -4.80 2.22
N SER A 109 -10.85 -3.88 2.83
CA SER A 109 -9.89 -3.03 2.11
C SER A 109 -8.77 -3.86 1.47
N SER A 110 -8.33 -4.91 2.15
CA SER A 110 -7.24 -5.78 1.69
C SER A 110 -7.65 -6.67 0.53
N ILE A 111 -8.94 -6.99 0.36
CA ILE A 111 -9.45 -7.76 -0.80
C ILE A 111 -9.23 -7.01 -2.12
N LEU A 112 -9.18 -5.68 -2.10
CA LEU A 112 -8.91 -4.89 -3.31
C LEU A 112 -7.49 -5.13 -3.85
N LEU A 113 -6.52 -5.40 -2.97
CA LEU A 113 -5.13 -5.64 -3.36
C LEU A 113 -4.97 -6.88 -4.28
N PRO A 114 -5.39 -8.10 -3.89
CA PRO A 114 -5.32 -9.27 -4.75
C PRO A 114 -6.21 -9.13 -5.98
N LEU A 115 -7.35 -8.43 -5.92
CA LEU A 115 -8.17 -8.16 -7.11
C LEU A 115 -7.40 -7.36 -8.17
N GLY A 116 -6.66 -6.33 -7.76
CA GLY A 116 -5.81 -5.56 -8.66
C GLY A 116 -4.68 -6.41 -9.27
N ILE A 117 -4.06 -7.28 -8.46
CA ILE A 117 -2.99 -8.18 -8.92
C ILE A 117 -3.53 -9.24 -9.91
N VAL A 118 -4.69 -9.84 -9.63
CA VAL A 118 -5.32 -10.83 -10.52
C VAL A 118 -5.64 -10.19 -11.88
N SER A 119 -6.10 -8.94 -11.90
CA SER A 119 -6.33 -8.19 -13.14
C SER A 119 -5.06 -8.02 -13.96
N LEU A 120 -3.94 -7.69 -13.30
CA LEU A 120 -2.62 -7.57 -13.93
C LEU A 120 -2.15 -8.92 -14.49
N ILE A 121 -2.25 -9.99 -13.70
CA ILE A 121 -1.86 -11.35 -14.13
C ILE A 121 -2.69 -11.79 -15.34
N PHE A 122 -4.02 -11.61 -15.30
CA PHE A 122 -4.90 -11.94 -16.41
C PHE A 122 -4.52 -11.18 -17.69
N ASN A 123 -4.12 -9.91 -17.58
CA ASN A 123 -3.65 -9.14 -18.72
C ASN A 123 -2.33 -9.68 -19.29
N ILE A 124 -1.38 -10.10 -18.44
CA ILE A 124 -0.13 -10.73 -18.88
C ILE A 124 -0.42 -12.02 -19.66
N TYR A 125 -1.27 -12.90 -19.12
CA TYR A 125 -1.64 -14.14 -19.78
C TYR A 125 -2.30 -13.90 -21.14
N ARG A 126 -3.21 -12.93 -21.22
CA ARG A 126 -3.87 -12.56 -22.47
C ARG A 126 -2.87 -12.01 -23.50
N THR A 127 -1.89 -11.24 -23.06
CA THR A 127 -0.88 -10.65 -23.94
C THR A 127 0.08 -11.70 -24.50
N ARG A 128 0.40 -12.76 -23.74
CA ARG A 128 1.20 -13.89 -24.26
C ARG A 128 0.47 -14.78 -25.27
N LEU A 129 -0.86 -14.77 -25.28
CA LEU A 129 -1.68 -15.57 -26.19
C LEU A 129 -1.94 -14.87 -27.53
N LEU A 130 -1.61 -13.58 -27.65
CA LEU A 130 -1.69 -12.77 -28.86
C LEU A 130 -0.32 -12.73 -29.55
#